data_AF-A0A7M2ABY2-F1
#
_entry.id   AF-A0A7M2ABY2-F1
#
_cell.length_a   1.000
_cell.length_b   1.000
_cell.length_c   1.000
_cell.angle_alpha   90.00
_cell.angle_beta   90.00
_cell.angle_gamma   90.00
#
_symmetry.space_group_name_H-M   'P 1'
#
loop_
_entity.id
_entity.type
_entity.pdbx_description
1 polymer ?
#
loop_
_entity_poly.entity_id
_entity_poly.type
_entity_poly.pdbx_seq_one_letter_code
_entity_poly.pdbx_strand_id
1 'polypeptide(L)'
;MGWEYGIRTTNPVILPGVMKRLADSLTFSDLYKLEHYEDGFALLQEGSSWPEVLQVSIEVAAGMDEIVEGELYIYCLFHAGGEFAAIWLRQMGAATNQDDTELEWFEL
;
A
#
# COMPACT_ATOMS: atom_id res chain seq x y z
N MET A 1 -5.04 15.32 6.65
CA MET A 1 -5.84 14.29 5.95
C MET A 1 -4.84 13.32 5.36
N GLY A 2 -5.09 12.02 5.48
CA GLY A 2 -4.21 11.01 4.93
C GLY A 2 -4.19 11.04 3.41
N TRP A 3 -3.38 10.18 2.80
CA TRP A 3 -3.42 9.94 1.37
C TRP A 3 -3.92 8.53 1.09
N GLU A 4 -4.81 8.40 0.12
CA GLU A 4 -5.43 7.13 -0.26
C GLU A 4 -5.09 6.86 -1.72
N TYR A 5 -4.56 5.67 -1.96
CA TYR A 5 -4.15 5.23 -3.29
C TYR A 5 -4.59 3.79 -3.51
N GLY A 6 -4.85 3.46 -4.76
CA GLY A 6 -5.00 2.09 -5.21
C GLY A 6 -3.90 1.70 -6.20
N ILE A 7 -3.60 0.40 -6.25
CA ILE A 7 -2.73 -0.21 -7.26
C ILE A 7 -3.54 -1.32 -7.93
N ARG A 8 -3.79 -1.17 -9.23
CA ARG A 8 -4.53 -2.16 -10.04
C ARG A 8 -3.60 -2.89 -11.01
N THR A 9 -4.05 -4.06 -11.45
CA THR A 9 -3.36 -4.89 -12.43
C THR A 9 -4.36 -5.70 -13.24
N THR A 10 -3.99 -6.05 -14.47
CA THR A 10 -4.77 -6.97 -15.32
C THR A 10 -4.58 -8.45 -14.93
N ASN A 11 -3.63 -8.76 -14.04
CA ASN A 11 -3.32 -10.12 -13.59
C ASN A 11 -3.32 -10.24 -12.06
N PRO A 12 -4.46 -10.46 -11.39
CA PRO A 12 -4.54 -10.43 -9.93
C PRO A 12 -3.75 -11.55 -9.21
N VAL A 13 -3.29 -12.58 -9.93
CA VAL A 13 -2.48 -13.67 -9.37
C VAL A 13 -1.14 -13.17 -8.82
N ILE A 14 -0.65 -12.02 -9.28
CA ILE A 14 0.62 -11.44 -8.82
C ILE A 14 0.49 -10.68 -7.50
N LEU A 15 -0.72 -10.31 -7.06
CA LEU A 15 -0.92 -9.35 -5.97
C LEU A 15 -0.24 -9.77 -4.66
N PRO A 16 -0.26 -11.05 -4.23
CA PRO A 16 0.49 -11.46 -3.04
C PRO A 16 2.01 -11.22 -3.17
N GLY A 17 2.56 -11.41 -4.37
CA GLY A 17 3.97 -11.11 -4.65
C GLY A 17 4.26 -9.61 -4.64
N VAL A 18 3.35 -8.80 -5.20
CA VAL A 18 3.44 -7.33 -5.15
C VAL A 18 3.40 -6.85 -3.70
N MET A 19 2.45 -7.35 -2.89
CA MET A 19 2.29 -7.00 -1.48
C MET A 19 3.59 -7.22 -0.69
N LYS A 20 4.22 -8.39 -0.89
CA LYS A 20 5.51 -8.69 -0.25
C LYS A 20 6.60 -7.69 -0.67
N ARG A 21 6.71 -7.37 -1.96
CA ARG A 21 7.69 -6.38 -2.45
C ARG A 21 7.46 -4.98 -1.89
N LEU A 22 6.20 -4.57 -1.78
CA LEU A 22 5.84 -3.29 -1.18
C LEU A 22 6.33 -3.22 0.27
N ALA A 23 6.02 -4.23 1.07
CA ALA A 23 6.49 -4.34 2.45
C ALA A 23 8.03 -4.33 2.55
N ASP A 24 8.71 -5.15 1.75
CA ASP A 24 10.18 -5.26 1.72
C ASP A 24 10.88 -3.96 1.25
N SER A 25 10.16 -3.08 0.54
CA SER A 25 10.71 -1.83 0.02
C SER A 25 10.78 -0.69 1.04
N LEU A 26 10.02 -0.80 2.13
CA LEU A 26 9.88 0.28 3.10
C LEU A 26 11.12 0.40 3.99
N THR A 27 11.65 1.62 4.10
CA THR A 27 12.65 1.94 5.11
C THR A 27 12.04 2.82 6.19
N PHE A 28 12.26 2.45 7.44
CA PHE A 28 11.75 3.16 8.62
C PHE A 28 12.75 3.03 9.78
N SER A 29 12.65 3.94 10.75
CA SER A 29 13.47 3.90 11.96
C SER A 29 12.89 2.92 12.99
N ASP A 30 13.66 2.66 14.06
CA ASP A 30 13.25 1.79 15.18
C ASP A 30 12.01 2.28 15.95
N LEU A 31 11.51 3.48 15.64
CA LEU A 31 10.24 4.00 16.18
C LEU A 31 9.02 3.37 15.51
N TYR A 32 9.24 2.60 14.44
CA TYR A 32 8.19 1.95 13.68
C TYR A 32 8.37 0.44 13.66
N LYS A 33 7.24 -0.26 13.58
CA LYS A 33 7.16 -1.71 13.46
C LYS A 33 6.27 -2.06 12.27
N LEU A 34 6.76 -2.94 11.41
CA LEU A 34 5.97 -3.52 10.33
C LEU A 34 5.22 -4.76 10.84
N GLU A 35 3.92 -4.80 10.63
CA GLU A 35 3.06 -5.92 11.00
C GLU A 35 2.38 -6.49 9.76
N HIS A 36 2.45 -7.81 9.59
CA HIS A 36 1.87 -8.51 8.43
C HIS A 36 0.56 -9.18 8.80
N TYR A 37 -0.39 -9.12 7.87
CA TYR A 37 -1.68 -9.77 7.91
C TYR A 37 -1.80 -10.77 6.74
N GLU A 38 -2.91 -11.52 6.67
CA GLU A 38 -3.16 -12.48 5.59
C GLU A 38 -3.17 -11.79 4.22
N ASP A 39 -3.88 -10.66 4.13
CA ASP A 39 -4.11 -9.93 2.88
C ASP A 39 -3.37 -8.57 2.82
N GLY A 40 -2.41 -8.32 3.71
CA GLY A 40 -1.83 -6.98 3.81
C GLY A 40 -0.75 -6.80 4.86
N PHE A 41 -0.43 -5.54 5.14
CA PHE A 41 0.46 -5.13 6.22
C PHE A 41 0.12 -3.73 6.72
N ALA A 42 0.58 -3.41 7.94
CA ALA A 42 0.55 -2.06 8.48
C ALA A 42 1.93 -1.67 9.01
N LEU A 43 2.29 -0.40 8.83
CA LEU A 43 3.40 0.23 9.54
C LEU A 43 2.84 0.96 10.75
N LEU A 44 3.30 0.55 11.93
CA LEU A 44 2.85 1.05 13.22
C LEU A 44 3.93 1.94 13.85
N GLN A 45 3.56 3.11 14.35
CA GLN A 45 4.40 3.95 15.19
C GLN A 45 4.25 3.53 16.66
N GLU A 46 5.36 3.15 17.29
CA GLU A 46 5.35 2.76 18.70
C GLU A 46 5.01 3.93 19.62
N GLY A 47 4.19 3.66 20.64
CA GLY A 47 3.82 4.66 21.66
C GLY A 47 2.77 5.69 21.23
N SER A 48 2.17 5.55 20.03
CA SER A 48 1.06 6.38 19.58
C SER A 48 -0.30 5.77 19.95
N SER A 49 -1.29 6.61 20.30
CA SER A 49 -2.69 6.20 20.49
C SER A 49 -3.38 5.80 19.18
N TRP A 50 -2.83 6.25 18.04
CA TRP A 50 -3.22 5.87 16.69
C TRP A 50 -1.95 5.42 15.97
N PRO A 51 -1.55 4.15 16.13
CA PRO A 51 -0.22 3.70 15.75
C PRO A 51 -0.09 3.52 14.23
N GLU A 52 -1.17 3.21 13.52
CA GLU A 52 -1.12 2.96 12.09
C GLU A 52 -0.78 4.24 11.33
N VAL A 53 0.40 4.27 10.71
CA VAL A 53 0.85 5.39 9.87
C VAL A 53 0.75 5.06 8.39
N LEU A 54 0.74 3.77 8.05
CA LEU A 54 0.49 3.22 6.72
C LEU A 54 -0.26 1.89 6.87
N GLN A 55 -1.31 1.69 6.10
CA GLN A 55 -2.00 0.43 5.93
C GLN A 55 -2.05 0.07 4.44
N VAL A 56 -1.78 -1.19 4.13
CA VAL A 56 -1.81 -1.70 2.76
C VAL A 56 -2.49 -3.05 2.76
N SER A 57 -3.54 -3.21 1.94
CA SER A 57 -4.38 -4.42 1.89
C SER A 57 -4.74 -4.78 0.45
N ILE A 58 -4.97 -6.06 0.18
CA ILE A 58 -5.66 -6.50 -1.04
C ILE A 58 -7.16 -6.40 -0.77
N GLU A 59 -7.88 -5.64 -1.59
CA GLU A 59 -9.31 -5.42 -1.44
C GLU A 59 -10.06 -5.75 -2.73
N VAL A 60 -11.37 -5.97 -2.58
CA VAL A 60 -12.31 -6.14 -3.68
C VAL A 60 -13.00 -4.80 -3.90
N ALA A 61 -12.92 -4.28 -5.12
CA ALA A 61 -13.57 -3.03 -5.48
C ALA A 61 -15.09 -3.13 -5.31
N ALA A 62 -15.67 -2.18 -4.57
CA ALA A 62 -17.10 -2.09 -4.32
C ALA A 62 -17.55 -0.62 -4.34
N GLY A 63 -18.27 -0.22 -5.40
CA GLY A 63 -18.83 1.11 -5.55
C GLY A 63 -17.80 2.21 -5.87
N MET A 64 -16.74 1.88 -6.62
CA MET A 64 -15.65 2.80 -6.99
C MET A 64 -15.71 3.14 -8.49
N ASP A 65 -15.37 4.37 -8.87
CA ASP A 65 -15.39 4.79 -10.28
C ASP A 65 -14.09 4.39 -11.00
N GLU A 66 -12.99 4.26 -10.26
CA GLU A 66 -11.63 4.02 -10.74
C GLU A 66 -11.36 2.54 -11.07
N ILE A 67 -12.16 1.62 -10.52
CA ILE A 67 -11.96 0.16 -10.61
C ILE A 67 -13.28 -0.51 -10.91
N VAL A 68 -13.25 -1.55 -11.76
CA VAL A 68 -14.45 -2.34 -12.04
C VAL A 68 -14.91 -3.09 -10.79
N GLU A 69 -16.21 -3.04 -10.52
CA GLU A 69 -16.85 -3.76 -9.42
C GLU A 69 -16.41 -5.24 -9.38
N GLY A 70 -15.95 -5.69 -8.21
CA GLY A 70 -15.52 -7.08 -7.99
C GLY A 70 -14.06 -7.38 -8.37
N GLU A 71 -13.31 -6.43 -8.93
CA GLU A 71 -11.87 -6.62 -9.19
C GLU A 71 -11.03 -6.50 -7.92
N LEU A 72 -9.94 -7.27 -7.87
CA LEU A 72 -8.96 -7.18 -6.80
C LEU A 72 -7.95 -6.08 -7.10
N TYR A 73 -7.65 -5.28 -6.09
CA TYR A 73 -6.64 -4.23 -6.13
C TYR A 73 -5.90 -4.16 -4.81
N ILE A 74 -4.77 -3.45 -4.77
CA ILE A 74 -4.09 -3.12 -3.51
C ILE A 74 -4.55 -1.73 -3.07
N TYR A 75 -5.19 -1.64 -1.92
CA TYR A 75 -5.50 -0.39 -1.24
C TYR A 75 -4.30 0.06 -0.39
N CYS A 76 -3.98 1.35 -0.41
CA CYS A 76 -2.90 1.96 0.36
C CYS A 76 -3.43 3.21 1.07
N LEU A 77 -3.43 3.20 2.41
CA LEU A 77 -3.85 4.33 3.25
C LEU A 77 -2.67 4.84 4.08
N PHE A 78 -2.28 6.08 3.83
CA PHE A 78 -1.26 6.81 4.57
C PHE A 78 -1.95 7.72 5.59
N HIS A 79 -2.03 7.29 6.85
CA HIS A 79 -2.69 8.06 7.93
C HIS A 79 -1.94 9.36 8.28
N ALA A 80 -0.63 9.38 8.06
CA ALA A 80 0.19 10.57 8.16
C ALA A 80 0.46 11.15 6.76
N GLY A 81 0.34 12.46 6.60
CA GLY A 81 0.88 13.17 5.42
C GLY A 81 2.29 13.71 5.69
N GLY A 82 2.95 14.23 4.66
CA GLY A 82 4.25 14.90 4.80
C GLY A 82 5.43 14.03 4.38
N GLU A 83 6.64 14.36 4.87
CA GLU A 83 7.90 13.84 4.33
C GLU A 83 8.01 12.30 4.44
N PHE A 84 7.63 11.71 5.57
CA PHE A 84 7.68 10.25 5.75
C PHE A 84 6.75 9.52 4.78
N ALA A 85 5.50 9.96 4.66
CA ALA A 85 4.55 9.38 3.73
C ALA A 85 4.99 9.54 2.26
N ALA A 86 5.58 10.68 1.90
CA ALA A 86 6.13 10.89 0.57
C ALA A 86 7.32 9.96 0.27
N ILE A 87 8.16 9.67 1.26
CA ILE A 87 9.26 8.71 1.13
C ILE A 87 8.71 7.31 0.90
N TRP A 88 7.76 6.85 1.71
CA TRP A 88 7.17 5.52 1.59
C TRP A 88 6.41 5.35 0.28
N LEU A 89 5.61 6.34 -0.13
CA LEU A 89 4.94 6.35 -1.43
C LEU A 89 5.94 6.21 -2.58
N ARG A 90 7.06 6.96 -2.53
CA ARG A 90 8.12 6.86 -3.55
C ARG A 90 8.81 5.49 -3.54
N GLN A 91 9.03 4.90 -2.36
CA GLN A 91 9.63 3.56 -2.24
C GLN A 91 8.75 2.48 -2.83
N MET A 92 7.46 2.50 -2.48
CA MET A 92 6.45 1.60 -3.03
C MET A 92 6.27 1.81 -4.55
N GLY A 93 6.26 3.07 -5.00
CA GLY A 93 6.26 3.41 -6.43
C GLY A 93 7.48 2.86 -7.16
N ALA A 94 8.67 2.93 -6.57
CA ALA A 94 9.86 2.33 -7.17
C ALA A 94 9.77 0.79 -7.20
N ALA A 95 9.25 0.15 -6.14
CA ALA A 95 9.12 -1.31 -6.06
C ALA A 95 8.10 -1.89 -7.06
N THR A 96 7.09 -1.11 -7.44
CA THR A 96 6.08 -1.50 -8.43
C THR A 96 6.55 -1.34 -9.87
N ASN A 97 7.60 -0.55 -10.11
CA ASN A 97 8.17 -0.34 -11.45
C ASN A 97 9.27 -1.34 -11.86
N GLN A 98 9.58 -2.35 -11.03
CA GLN A 98 10.79 -3.18 -11.21
C GLN A 98 10.64 -4.39 -12.17
N ASP A 99 9.43 -4.85 -12.51
CA ASP A 99 9.24 -6.22 -13.06
C ASP A 99 8.44 -6.32 -14.39
N ASP A 100 8.48 -5.32 -15.28
CA ASP A 100 7.68 -5.31 -16.55
C ASP A 100 6.18 -5.63 -16.35
N THR A 101 5.71 -5.52 -15.11
CA THR A 101 4.37 -5.89 -14.71
C THR A 101 3.53 -4.64 -14.76
N GLU A 102 2.44 -4.66 -15.52
CA GLU A 102 1.51 -3.53 -15.61
C GLU A 102 0.78 -3.37 -14.25
N LEU A 103 1.37 -2.52 -13.42
CA LEU A 103 0.81 -2.02 -12.17
C LEU A 103 0.51 -0.54 -12.38
N GLU A 104 -0.74 -0.15 -12.15
CA GLU A 104 -1.18 1.23 -12.30
C GLU A 104 -1.62 1.78 -10.94
N TRP A 105 -1.05 2.92 -10.58
CA TRP A 105 -1.42 3.68 -9.39
C TRP A 105 -2.54 4.67 -9.71
N PHE A 106 -3.48 4.81 -8.81
CA PHE A 106 -4.56 5.80 -8.88
C PHE A 106 -4.89 6.34 -7.48
N GLU A 107 -5.43 7.55 -7.43
CA GLU A 107 -5.91 8.21 -6.20
C GLU A 107 -7.34 7.77 -5.87
N LEU A 108 -7.68 7.78 -4.57
CA LEU A 108 -8.99 7.43 -4.01
C LEU A 108 -9.59 8.59 -3.21
#